data_AF-A0A7X3RU35-F1
#
_entry.id   AF-A0A7X3RU35-F1
#
_cell.length_a   1.000
_cell.length_b   1.000
_cell.length_c   1.000
_cell.angle_alpha   90.00
_cell.angle_beta   90.00
_cell.angle_gamma   90.00
#
_symmetry.space_group_name_H-M   'P 1'
#
loop_
_entity.id
_entity.type
_entity.pdbx_description
1 polymer ?
#
loop_
_entity_poly.entity_id
_entity_poly.type
_entity_poly.pdbx_seq_one_letter_code
_entity_poly.pdbx_strand_id
1 'polypeptide(L)'
;MRGFGKFSFWNVRRRETDAGNAGTADLWCISVMVAGFALGLLLMGAPADASAQGTYADGDLRLVDTDTGSVVDLDATAEPSGRLEIFDDEDGDGKGEWKGICDDVLGFLGREETGGLRIVGRQEAEVACRQLGLSGGVPRTYLALPESAQDKPSAYYLLDDLRCSGSEDRILGENRCRHLPRGQNNCYHDEAFGVTCAAVTSNNDATGQVVINSTELKTGMAVTADHSGITDADGKPTDASAFSYQWIRTDFFWFYDTEIPGATAPTYTLQEDDEEKWIKVRISFTDNAGNQEVVESFEVGPVYTNKSDGNLRLVSLPGASAAQSSAEGLLQIFDDTSKRWRGVCDDSWDRKDADVTCRQLGYTGSAEALTGIVWFGYPPLLFMLDEVNCGGTENTLLECEHAGRGVHDCTSWEYAGVKCATSGN
;
A
#
# COMPACT_ATOMS: atom_id res chain seq x y z
N MET A 1 48.85 56.35 -6.12
CA MET A 1 48.00 56.80 -7.25
C MET A 1 46.54 56.71 -6.79
N ARG A 2 45.81 57.85 -6.85
CA ARG A 2 44.34 58.08 -6.95
C ARG A 2 43.37 57.07 -6.27
N GLY A 3 42.37 57.45 -5.47
CA GLY A 3 41.73 58.74 -5.23
C GLY A 3 40.59 58.64 -4.18
N PHE A 4 40.22 59.80 -3.67
CA PHE A 4 39.23 60.12 -2.62
C PHE A 4 37.77 60.15 -3.11
N GLY A 5 36.81 60.12 -2.16
CA GLY A 5 35.53 60.86 -2.22
C GLY A 5 34.29 59.99 -2.05
N LYS A 6 33.55 60.05 -0.94
CA LYS A 6 32.61 61.08 -0.42
C LYS A 6 31.23 61.13 -1.10
N PHE A 7 30.22 60.89 -0.24
CA PHE A 7 28.93 61.60 -0.07
C PHE A 7 27.79 61.48 -1.12
N SER A 8 26.69 60.89 -0.62
CA SER A 8 25.30 61.42 -0.49
C SER A 8 24.47 61.75 -1.74
N PHE A 9 23.16 61.42 -1.72
CA PHE A 9 22.04 62.38 -1.89
C PHE A 9 20.66 61.71 -1.62
N TRP A 10 19.91 62.33 -0.69
CA TRP A 10 18.45 62.64 -0.64
C TRP A 10 17.36 61.55 -0.74
N ASN A 11 16.46 61.41 0.26
CA ASN A 11 15.22 62.19 0.55
C ASN A 11 14.13 62.06 -0.55
N VAL A 12 12.81 61.95 -0.34
CA VAL A 12 11.86 61.97 0.80
C VAL A 12 10.47 61.74 0.16
N ARG A 13 9.55 61.03 0.82
CA ARG A 13 8.19 61.56 1.12
C ARG A 13 7.48 60.76 2.19
N ARG A 14 7.19 61.48 3.28
CA ARG A 14 6.28 61.15 4.39
C ARG A 14 4.83 61.00 3.92
N ARG A 15 4.03 60.31 4.73
CA ARG A 15 2.96 60.99 5.49
C ARG A 15 2.80 60.37 6.88
N GLU A 16 2.82 61.25 7.88
CA GLU A 16 2.59 61.05 9.32
C GLU A 16 1.13 60.64 9.59
N THR A 17 0.77 59.91 10.65
CA THR A 17 0.51 60.33 12.05
C THR A 17 -0.21 59.10 12.68
N ASP A 18 -0.25 58.75 13.97
CA ASP A 18 0.28 59.26 15.23
C ASP A 18 0.05 58.17 16.31
N ALA A 19 0.80 58.31 17.41
CA ALA A 19 0.44 57.94 18.80
C ALA A 19 0.55 56.47 19.29
N GLY A 20 1.66 56.22 20.02
CA GLY A 20 1.64 55.67 21.39
C GLY A 20 1.57 54.13 21.52
N ASN A 21 2.33 53.48 22.40
CA ASN A 21 3.27 53.91 23.42
C ASN A 21 4.15 52.69 23.79
N ALA A 22 5.35 53.00 24.26
CA ALA A 22 6.34 52.10 24.86
C ALA A 22 5.75 51.27 26.03
N GLY A 23 6.36 50.19 26.52
CA GLY A 23 7.71 49.68 26.34
C GLY A 23 7.96 48.59 27.38
N THR A 24 9.06 47.90 27.17
CA THR A 24 9.75 46.94 28.02
C THR A 24 9.87 47.34 29.50
N ALA A 25 9.83 46.37 30.42
CA ALA A 25 10.26 46.57 31.80
C ALA A 25 11.24 45.47 32.25
N ASP A 26 12.46 45.91 32.53
CA ASP A 26 13.53 45.22 33.24
C ASP A 26 13.16 44.93 34.70
N LEU A 27 13.71 43.83 35.23
CA LEU A 27 13.69 43.43 36.64
C LEU A 27 14.45 44.41 37.54
N TRP A 28 13.88 44.74 38.72
CA TRP A 28 14.65 44.91 39.96
C TRP A 28 13.83 44.44 41.18
N CYS A 29 14.44 43.57 41.99
CA CYS A 29 13.95 43.08 43.27
C CYS A 29 14.05 44.14 44.37
N ILE A 30 12.99 44.34 45.16
CA ILE A 30 13.06 44.79 46.56
C ILE A 30 12.03 43.98 47.37
N SER A 31 12.51 43.26 48.39
CA SER A 31 11.68 42.61 49.41
C SER A 31 11.41 43.57 50.56
N VAL A 32 10.15 43.72 50.98
CA VAL A 32 9.76 44.13 52.34
C VAL A 32 8.50 43.36 52.74
N MET A 33 8.59 42.54 53.79
CA MET A 33 7.44 41.98 54.51
C MET A 33 6.85 43.05 55.44
N VAL A 34 5.52 43.20 55.51
CA VAL A 34 4.73 43.29 56.77
C VAL A 34 3.27 42.88 56.47
N ALA A 35 2.71 42.14 57.43
CA ALA A 35 1.42 41.46 57.49
C ALA A 35 0.14 42.33 57.42
N GLY A 36 -0.98 41.67 57.09
CA GLY A 36 -2.25 41.89 57.81
C GLY A 36 -3.52 42.05 56.98
N PHE A 37 -4.40 41.05 57.10
CA PHE A 37 -5.86 41.09 56.99
C PHE A 37 -6.56 41.02 55.62
N ALA A 38 -7.63 40.23 55.67
CA ALA A 38 -8.33 39.57 54.58
C ALA A 38 -9.58 40.32 54.08
N LEU A 39 -10.01 39.85 52.90
CA LEU A 39 -11.38 39.48 52.49
C LEU A 39 -12.02 40.38 51.42
N GLY A 40 -12.20 39.79 50.25
CA GLY A 40 -12.97 40.35 49.13
C GLY A 40 -12.62 39.68 47.79
N LEU A 41 -12.80 38.35 47.69
CA LEU A 41 -12.61 37.62 46.43
C LEU A 41 -13.85 37.87 45.54
N LEU A 42 -13.73 38.80 44.58
CA LEU A 42 -14.68 38.93 43.48
C LEU A 42 -14.30 37.90 42.41
N LEU A 43 -15.08 36.83 42.30
CA LEU A 43 -15.00 35.85 41.23
C LEU A 43 -15.40 36.54 39.91
N MET A 44 -14.42 36.79 39.04
CA MET A 44 -14.66 36.89 37.61
C MET A 44 -14.15 35.60 36.99
N GLY A 45 -15.09 34.79 36.50
CA GLY A 45 -14.81 33.52 35.84
C GLY A 45 -13.93 33.73 34.62
N ALA A 46 -12.75 33.10 34.65
CA ALA A 46 -12.05 32.74 33.43
C ALA A 46 -12.82 31.60 32.76
N PRO A 47 -12.91 31.57 31.42
CA PRO A 47 -13.62 30.52 30.71
C PRO A 47 -12.99 29.16 31.04
N ALA A 48 -13.86 28.17 31.23
CA ALA A 48 -13.49 26.77 31.30
C ALA A 48 -12.90 26.31 29.95
N ASP A 49 -12.16 25.20 30.01
CA ASP A 49 -11.53 24.47 28.92
C ASP A 49 -10.20 25.01 28.37
N ALA A 50 -9.18 24.90 29.22
CA ALA A 50 -7.87 24.40 28.79
C ALA A 50 -7.69 23.01 29.42
N SER A 51 -8.38 22.00 28.87
CA SER A 51 -8.02 20.60 29.12
C SER A 51 -6.59 20.39 28.63
N ALA A 52 -5.75 19.76 29.44
CA ALA A 52 -4.34 19.50 29.19
C ALA A 52 -4.02 19.12 27.73
N GLN A 53 -3.51 20.07 26.94
CA GLN A 53 -2.86 19.75 25.67
C GLN A 53 -1.43 19.31 25.99
N GLY A 54 -1.18 18.00 25.95
CA GLY A 54 0.18 17.48 25.89
C GLY A 54 0.90 18.08 24.67
N THR A 55 2.21 18.25 24.77
CA THR A 55 3.05 18.55 23.61
C THR A 55 3.11 17.30 22.73
N TYR A 56 2.48 17.33 21.56
CA TYR A 56 2.51 16.24 20.59
C TYR A 56 3.70 16.41 19.65
N ALA A 57 4.28 15.29 19.22
CA ALA A 57 5.31 15.23 18.21
C ALA A 57 4.73 14.72 16.87
N ASP A 58 5.41 15.06 15.77
CA ASP A 58 5.09 14.52 14.45
C ASP A 58 4.99 12.99 14.49
N GLY A 59 3.90 12.46 13.93
CA GLY A 59 3.60 11.04 13.90
C GLY A 59 2.96 10.46 15.17
N ASP A 60 2.66 11.26 16.20
CA ASP A 60 1.89 10.78 17.35
C ASP A 60 0.48 10.36 16.94
N LEU A 61 -0.06 9.34 17.61
CA LEU A 61 -1.36 8.74 17.28
C LEU A 61 -2.40 9.02 18.36
N ARG A 62 -3.66 9.07 17.95
CA ARG A 62 -4.81 8.98 18.85
C ARG A 62 -5.97 8.22 18.20
N LEU A 63 -6.86 7.70 19.03
CA LEU A 63 -8.15 7.18 18.59
C LEU A 63 -9.26 8.20 18.87
N VAL A 64 -10.13 8.39 17.89
CA VAL A 64 -11.32 9.24 18.02
C VAL A 64 -12.56 8.39 17.84
N ASP A 65 -13.45 8.44 18.82
CA ASP A 65 -14.76 7.80 18.75
C ASP A 65 -15.60 8.49 17.65
N THR A 66 -16.10 7.71 16.71
CA THR A 66 -16.78 8.24 15.51
C THR A 66 -18.20 8.74 15.79
N ASP A 67 -18.83 8.26 16.86
CA ASP A 67 -20.20 8.64 17.21
C ASP A 67 -20.23 9.95 17.99
N THR A 68 -19.22 10.17 18.83
CA THR A 68 -19.12 11.32 19.74
C THR A 68 -18.11 12.37 19.30
N GLY A 69 -17.19 12.03 18.39
CA GLY A 69 -16.07 12.88 17.99
C GLY A 69 -15.02 13.12 19.09
N SER A 70 -15.13 12.42 20.21
CA SER A 70 -14.23 12.59 21.37
C SER A 70 -13.01 11.68 21.25
N VAL A 71 -11.88 12.14 21.80
CA VAL A 71 -10.68 11.30 21.91
C VAL A 71 -10.96 10.16 22.90
N VAL A 72 -10.64 8.93 22.50
CA VAL A 72 -10.82 7.73 23.32
C VAL A 72 -9.78 7.74 24.45
N ASP A 73 -10.26 7.58 25.69
CA ASP A 73 -9.39 7.34 26.84
C ASP A 73 -8.92 5.88 26.82
N LEU A 74 -7.65 5.68 26.46
CA LEU A 74 -7.06 4.36 26.27
C LEU A 74 -6.90 3.58 27.58
N ASP A 75 -6.77 4.27 28.72
CA ASP A 75 -6.58 3.64 30.03
C ASP A 75 -7.90 3.23 30.69
N ALA A 76 -9.00 3.91 30.30
CA ALA A 76 -10.33 3.67 30.86
C ALA A 76 -11.18 2.70 30.03
N THR A 77 -10.72 2.27 28.87
CA THR A 77 -11.49 1.49 27.89
C THR A 77 -10.87 0.11 27.68
N ALA A 78 -11.64 -0.96 27.93
CA ALA A 78 -11.13 -2.34 27.81
C ALA A 78 -10.77 -2.75 26.37
N GLU A 79 -11.56 -2.27 25.40
CA GLU A 79 -11.37 -2.47 23.96
C GLU A 79 -11.40 -1.10 23.26
N PRO A 80 -10.33 -0.29 23.33
CA PRO A 80 -10.30 1.02 22.69
C PRO A 80 -10.50 0.87 21.19
N SER A 81 -11.49 1.57 20.63
CA SER A 81 -11.76 1.53 19.20
C SER A 81 -12.16 2.89 18.67
N GLY A 82 -11.80 3.17 17.42
CA GLY A 82 -12.13 4.45 16.80
C GLY A 82 -11.38 4.68 15.50
N ARG A 83 -11.63 5.85 14.92
CA ARG A 83 -10.87 6.37 13.78
C ARG A 83 -9.46 6.72 14.25
N LEU A 84 -8.47 6.33 13.47
CA LEU A 84 -7.08 6.63 13.76
C LEU A 84 -6.73 8.01 13.21
N GLU A 85 -6.17 8.86 14.06
CA GLU A 85 -5.62 10.16 13.66
C GLU A 85 -4.14 10.22 14.00
N ILE A 86 -3.38 10.87 13.12
CA ILE A 86 -1.95 11.08 13.24
C ILE A 86 -1.65 12.58 13.28
N PHE A 87 -0.74 12.99 14.16
CA PHE A 87 -0.34 14.38 14.30
C PHE A 87 0.71 14.74 13.24
N ASP A 88 0.39 15.71 12.37
CA ASP A 88 1.29 16.21 11.33
C ASP A 88 1.96 17.49 11.80
N ASP A 89 3.26 17.42 12.09
CA ASP A 89 4.11 18.54 12.53
C ASP A 89 5.47 18.45 11.83
N GLU A 90 5.46 18.30 10.49
CA GLU A 90 6.66 18.05 9.68
C GLU A 90 7.76 19.10 9.90
N ASP A 91 7.40 20.33 10.22
CA ASP A 91 8.33 21.45 10.47
C ASP A 91 8.80 21.54 11.93
N GLY A 92 8.24 20.73 12.83
CA GLY A 92 8.63 20.61 14.23
C GLY A 92 8.40 21.88 15.04
N ASP A 93 7.43 22.71 14.65
CA ASP A 93 7.15 24.00 15.29
C ASP A 93 6.18 23.89 16.48
N GLY A 94 5.62 22.70 16.70
CA GLY A 94 4.68 22.38 17.78
C GLY A 94 3.26 22.89 17.54
N LYS A 95 2.92 23.28 16.30
CA LYS A 95 1.57 23.73 15.89
C LYS A 95 0.93 22.81 14.86
N GLY A 96 1.39 21.57 14.76
CA GLY A 96 0.80 20.56 13.92
C GLY A 96 -0.71 20.34 14.07
N GLU A 97 -1.26 19.62 13.10
CA GLU A 97 -2.69 19.30 13.02
C GLU A 97 -2.92 17.79 13.07
N TRP A 98 -4.03 17.37 13.68
CA TRP A 98 -4.47 15.98 13.61
C TRP A 98 -5.12 15.69 12.27
N LYS A 99 -4.65 14.64 11.59
CA LYS A 99 -5.06 14.22 10.26
C LYS A 99 -5.49 12.76 10.24
N GLY A 100 -6.35 12.41 9.30
CA GLY A 100 -6.77 11.03 9.07
C GLY A 100 -5.72 10.23 8.30
N ILE A 101 -5.82 8.92 8.42
CA ILE A 101 -5.15 7.96 7.55
C ILE A 101 -6.22 7.36 6.64
N CYS A 102 -5.96 7.33 5.33
CA CYS A 102 -6.91 6.82 4.37
C CYS A 102 -6.88 5.29 4.27
N ASP A 103 -8.04 4.75 3.93
CA ASP A 103 -8.44 3.36 3.90
C ASP A 103 -8.64 2.79 2.48
N ASP A 104 -8.11 3.44 1.44
CA ASP A 104 -8.37 3.13 0.02
C ASP A 104 -7.99 1.68 -0.39
N VAL A 105 -7.13 1.03 0.39
CA VAL A 105 -6.74 -0.39 0.26
C VAL A 105 -7.69 -1.36 0.96
N LEU A 106 -8.49 -0.94 1.94
CA LEU A 106 -9.28 -1.87 2.76
C LEU A 106 -10.75 -1.98 2.31
N GLY A 107 -11.10 -1.28 1.22
CA GLY A 107 -12.46 -1.03 0.79
C GLY A 107 -12.99 -1.86 -0.40
N PHE A 108 -12.30 -2.89 -0.90
CA PHE A 108 -12.91 -3.79 -1.90
C PHE A 108 -13.08 -5.21 -1.38
N LEU A 109 -14.30 -5.49 -0.93
CA LEU A 109 -14.83 -6.83 -0.74
C LEU A 109 -14.78 -7.62 -2.06
N GLY A 110 -13.69 -8.34 -2.28
CA GLY A 110 -13.73 -9.60 -3.00
C GLY A 110 -14.41 -10.64 -2.11
N ARG A 111 -15.75 -10.74 -2.15
CA ARG A 111 -16.45 -11.92 -1.66
C ARG A 111 -16.02 -13.10 -2.54
N GLU A 112 -15.14 -13.97 -2.06
CA GLU A 112 -15.03 -15.32 -2.61
C GLU A 112 -15.99 -16.26 -1.87
N GLU A 113 -16.60 -17.17 -2.63
CA GLU A 113 -17.63 -18.14 -2.21
C GLU A 113 -17.13 -19.23 -1.24
N THR A 114 -15.98 -19.05 -0.58
CA THR A 114 -15.36 -20.05 0.32
C THR A 114 -15.27 -19.62 1.79
N GLY A 115 -15.93 -18.52 2.19
CA GLY A 115 -16.26 -18.30 3.61
C GLY A 115 -15.10 -17.92 4.54
N GLY A 116 -14.04 -17.31 4.03
CA GLY A 116 -12.98 -16.68 4.84
C GLY A 116 -12.95 -15.16 4.62
N LEU A 117 -13.34 -14.37 5.62
CA LEU A 117 -13.21 -12.91 5.58
C LEU A 117 -11.75 -12.54 5.83
N ARG A 118 -11.00 -12.13 4.80
CA ARG A 118 -9.64 -11.59 4.99
C ARG A 118 -9.71 -10.16 5.48
N ILE A 119 -9.02 -9.92 6.59
CA ILE A 119 -8.85 -8.62 7.21
C ILE A 119 -7.67 -7.95 6.53
N VAL A 120 -7.94 -7.17 5.48
CA VAL A 120 -6.94 -6.22 4.93
C VAL A 120 -6.69 -5.18 6.03
N GLY A 121 -5.44 -4.73 6.24
CA GLY A 121 -5.11 -3.69 7.23
C GLY A 121 -4.69 -4.19 8.62
N ARG A 122 -4.49 -5.51 8.80
CA ARG A 122 -4.18 -6.09 10.11
C ARG A 122 -2.83 -5.61 10.66
N GLN A 123 -1.79 -5.57 9.84
CA GLN A 123 -0.45 -5.15 10.28
C GLN A 123 -0.42 -3.66 10.61
N GLU A 124 -1.11 -2.87 9.81
CA GLU A 124 -1.30 -1.45 10.05
C GLU A 124 -2.02 -1.23 11.39
N ALA A 125 -3.03 -2.05 11.68
CA ALA A 125 -3.73 -2.01 12.95
C ALA A 125 -2.84 -2.43 14.13
N GLU A 126 -2.03 -3.48 13.97
CA GLU A 126 -1.11 -3.96 14.99
C GLU A 126 -0.01 -2.92 15.30
N VAL A 127 0.61 -2.33 14.28
CA VAL A 127 1.59 -1.24 14.47
C VAL A 127 0.93 -0.05 15.15
N ALA A 128 -0.28 0.34 14.73
CA ALA A 128 -1.01 1.45 15.33
C ALA A 128 -1.32 1.21 16.82
N CYS A 129 -1.89 0.04 17.15
CA CYS A 129 -2.24 -0.32 18.53
C CYS A 129 -0.99 -0.39 19.41
N ARG A 130 0.11 -0.98 18.92
CA ARG A 130 1.38 -1.01 19.63
C ARG A 130 1.96 0.37 19.85
N GLN A 131 1.92 1.25 18.85
CA GLN A 131 2.36 2.65 19.00
C GLN A 131 1.52 3.42 20.03
N LEU A 132 0.23 3.08 20.18
CA LEU A 132 -0.67 3.60 21.21
C LEU A 132 -0.44 2.96 22.60
N GLY A 133 0.51 2.02 22.74
CA GLY A 133 0.77 1.31 23.99
C GLY A 133 -0.26 0.22 24.31
N LEU A 134 -0.96 -0.28 23.29
CA LEU A 134 -1.98 -1.32 23.35
C LEU A 134 -1.49 -2.58 22.60
N SER A 135 -2.24 -3.68 22.70
CA SER A 135 -1.91 -4.95 22.04
C SER A 135 -2.96 -5.35 21.00
N GLY A 136 -2.59 -6.29 20.12
CA GLY A 136 -3.45 -6.77 19.05
C GLY A 136 -3.68 -5.72 17.98
N GLY A 137 -4.77 -5.84 17.22
CA GLY A 137 -5.07 -4.89 16.15
C GLY A 137 -6.09 -5.48 15.19
N VAL A 138 -7.34 -5.02 15.30
CA VAL A 138 -8.39 -5.34 14.34
C VAL A 138 -8.71 -4.06 13.56
N PRO A 139 -8.42 -4.00 12.26
CA PRO A 139 -8.70 -2.82 11.47
C PRO A 139 -10.21 -2.59 11.36
N ARG A 140 -10.57 -1.32 11.32
CA ARG A 140 -11.92 -0.82 11.09
C ARG A 140 -11.89 0.09 9.89
N THR A 141 -12.82 -0.15 8.99
CA THR A 141 -12.94 0.54 7.72
C THR A 141 -14.23 1.33 7.65
N TYR A 142 -14.33 2.22 6.67
CA TYR A 142 -15.52 3.04 6.42
C TYR A 142 -15.96 3.92 7.62
N LEU A 143 -15.00 4.48 8.34
CA LEU A 143 -15.30 5.32 9.50
C LEU A 143 -15.60 6.76 9.07
N ALA A 144 -16.63 7.33 9.69
CA ALA A 144 -17.08 8.68 9.38
C ALA A 144 -16.02 9.75 9.68
N LEU A 145 -15.97 10.76 8.82
CA LEU A 145 -15.13 11.95 9.03
C LEU A 145 -15.75 12.92 10.05
N PRO A 146 -14.92 13.73 10.75
CA PRO A 146 -15.46 14.82 11.57
C PRO A 146 -16.21 15.80 10.68
N GLU A 147 -17.28 16.42 11.21
CA GLU A 147 -18.16 17.33 10.47
C GLU A 147 -17.36 18.46 9.77
N SER A 148 -16.31 18.96 10.43
CA SER A 148 -15.41 20.00 9.88
C SER A 148 -14.63 19.58 8.63
N ALA A 149 -14.49 18.27 8.36
CA ALA A 149 -13.75 17.73 7.23
C ALA A 149 -14.65 17.25 6.07
N GLN A 150 -15.97 17.17 6.26
CA GLN A 150 -16.89 16.61 5.26
C GLN A 150 -16.95 17.42 3.96
N ASP A 151 -16.76 18.74 4.03
CA ASP A 151 -16.76 19.63 2.84
C ASP A 151 -15.51 19.45 1.96
N LYS A 152 -14.39 18.99 2.55
CA LYS A 152 -13.11 18.76 1.84
C LYS A 152 -12.38 17.52 2.41
N PRO A 153 -12.90 16.30 2.17
CA PRO A 153 -12.36 15.08 2.74
C PRO A 153 -10.87 14.84 2.45
N SER A 154 -10.43 15.06 1.22
CA SER A 154 -9.05 14.81 0.80
C SER A 154 -8.00 15.68 1.52
N ALA A 155 -8.40 16.84 2.05
CA ALA A 155 -7.51 17.72 2.81
C ALA A 155 -7.32 17.29 4.28
N TYR A 156 -8.14 16.36 4.75
CA TYR A 156 -8.05 15.80 6.09
C TYR A 156 -7.13 14.59 6.16
N TYR A 157 -7.00 13.81 5.09
CA TYR A 157 -6.12 12.65 5.04
C TYR A 157 -4.67 13.05 4.80
N LEU A 158 -3.78 12.62 5.70
CA LEU A 158 -2.34 12.83 5.56
C LEU A 158 -1.67 11.68 4.81
N LEU A 159 -2.06 10.45 5.15
CA LEU A 159 -1.46 9.23 4.63
C LEU A 159 -2.47 8.47 3.78
N ASP A 160 -1.96 7.80 2.75
CA ASP A 160 -2.70 6.96 1.83
C ASP A 160 -1.83 5.76 1.43
N ASP A 161 -2.46 4.63 1.05
CA ASP A 161 -1.78 3.35 0.80
C ASP A 161 -0.83 2.93 1.94
N LEU A 162 -1.27 3.05 3.20
CA LEU A 162 -0.44 2.65 4.33
C LEU A 162 -0.19 1.14 4.31
N ARG A 163 1.10 0.76 4.31
CA ARG A 163 1.57 -0.63 4.32
C ARG A 163 2.65 -0.84 5.36
N CYS A 164 2.34 -1.65 6.34
CA CYS A 164 3.26 -2.10 7.37
C CYS A 164 3.66 -3.55 7.13
N SER A 165 4.84 -3.95 7.60
CA SER A 165 5.26 -5.35 7.71
C SER A 165 4.84 -5.98 9.05
N GLY A 166 4.51 -5.14 10.04
CA GLY A 166 4.27 -5.52 11.43
C GLY A 166 5.51 -5.36 12.32
N SER A 167 6.69 -5.10 11.74
CA SER A 167 7.94 -4.92 12.48
C SER A 167 8.25 -3.46 12.84
N GLU A 168 7.44 -2.53 12.37
CA GLU A 168 7.63 -1.09 12.54
C GLU A 168 7.30 -0.63 13.96
N ASP A 169 8.13 0.25 14.50
CA ASP A 169 7.90 0.84 15.82
C ASP A 169 6.80 1.92 15.78
N ARG A 170 6.63 2.57 14.62
CA ARG A 170 5.69 3.67 14.40
C ARG A 170 5.15 3.69 12.96
N ILE A 171 4.01 4.33 12.77
CA ILE A 171 3.45 4.62 11.43
C ILE A 171 4.35 5.62 10.68
N LEU A 172 4.87 6.65 11.35
CA LEU A 172 5.83 7.63 10.81
C LEU A 172 7.11 7.64 11.67
N GLY A 173 8.28 7.80 11.03
CA GLY A 173 9.59 7.80 11.71
C GLY A 173 10.72 7.14 10.90
N GLU A 174 11.79 6.73 11.59
CA GLU A 174 12.94 6.06 10.97
C GLU A 174 12.64 4.62 10.55
N ASN A 175 12.12 3.79 11.49
CA ASN A 175 11.59 2.45 11.24
C ASN A 175 10.05 2.53 11.12
N ARG A 176 9.56 2.76 9.90
CA ARG A 176 8.18 3.16 9.64
C ARG A 176 7.50 2.36 8.56
N CYS A 177 6.17 2.42 8.54
CA CYS A 177 5.37 1.84 7.48
C CYS A 177 5.59 2.60 6.16
N ARG A 178 5.40 1.90 5.05
CA ARG A 178 5.42 2.51 3.71
C ARG A 178 4.07 3.17 3.45
N HIS A 179 4.07 4.31 2.78
CA HIS A 179 2.87 5.05 2.41
C HIS A 179 3.17 5.93 1.18
N LEU A 180 2.13 6.44 0.51
CA LEU A 180 2.29 7.50 -0.49
C LEU A 180 2.81 8.79 0.15
N PRO A 181 3.46 9.70 -0.61
CA PRO A 181 3.92 10.97 -0.05
C PRO A 181 2.80 11.72 0.70
N ARG A 182 3.14 12.40 1.81
CA ARG A 182 2.16 13.11 2.66
C ARG A 182 1.24 14.00 1.84
N GLY A 183 -0.07 13.91 2.10
CA GLY A 183 -1.12 14.68 1.45
C GLY A 183 -1.41 14.27 0.00
N GLN A 184 -0.69 13.29 -0.56
CA GLN A 184 -1.09 12.64 -1.81
C GLN A 184 -2.04 11.51 -1.47
N ASN A 185 -3.33 11.79 -1.55
CA ASN A 185 -4.38 10.81 -1.37
C ASN A 185 -5.44 10.92 -2.47
N ASN A 186 -6.11 9.80 -2.75
CA ASN A 186 -7.24 9.75 -3.68
C ASN A 186 -8.60 9.70 -2.97
N CYS A 187 -8.63 10.05 -1.69
CA CYS A 187 -9.72 9.68 -0.80
C CYS A 187 -10.85 10.72 -0.77
N TYR A 188 -12.07 10.23 -0.87
CA TYR A 188 -13.31 10.98 -0.91
C TYR A 188 -14.34 10.29 -0.01
N HIS A 189 -14.90 11.02 0.98
CA HIS A 189 -15.89 10.53 1.96
C HIS A 189 -15.33 9.74 3.17
N ASP A 190 -16.15 8.84 3.73
CA ASP A 190 -15.93 8.04 4.94
C ASP A 190 -14.94 6.89 4.65
N GLU A 191 -13.69 7.24 4.39
CA GLU A 191 -12.58 6.33 4.06
C GLU A 191 -11.48 6.43 5.12
N ALA A 192 -11.87 6.71 6.36
CA ALA A 192 -10.90 6.82 7.43
C ALA A 192 -10.57 5.45 8.01
N PHE A 193 -9.28 5.15 8.02
CA PHE A 193 -8.75 3.98 8.68
C PHE A 193 -8.93 4.12 10.20
N GLY A 194 -9.36 3.04 10.84
CA GLY A 194 -9.44 2.93 12.28
C GLY A 194 -9.06 1.56 12.75
N VAL A 195 -9.08 1.39 14.07
CA VAL A 195 -8.67 0.15 14.71
C VAL A 195 -9.54 -0.14 15.92
N THR A 196 -9.61 -1.42 16.29
CA THR A 196 -9.95 -1.88 17.63
C THR A 196 -8.71 -2.51 18.21
N CYS A 197 -8.29 -2.02 19.37
CA CYS A 197 -7.17 -2.54 20.13
C CYS A 197 -7.66 -3.24 21.40
N ALA A 198 -6.81 -4.04 22.01
CA ALA A 198 -7.05 -4.62 23.32
C ALA A 198 -6.13 -3.97 24.36
N ALA A 199 -6.62 -3.82 25.59
CA ALA A 199 -5.76 -3.48 26.72
C ALA A 199 -4.64 -4.53 26.85
N VAL A 200 -3.40 -4.08 27.07
CA VAL A 200 -2.23 -4.97 27.17
C VAL A 200 -2.43 -5.97 28.30
N THR A 201 -2.73 -7.22 27.97
CA THR A 201 -2.75 -8.34 28.92
C THR A 201 -1.44 -9.10 28.83
N SER A 202 -0.33 -8.46 29.20
CA SER A 202 1.02 -9.05 29.22
C SER A 202 1.49 -9.81 27.96
N ASN A 203 0.81 -9.70 26.82
CA ASN A 203 1.31 -10.19 25.54
C ASN A 203 2.23 -9.13 24.95
N ASN A 204 3.48 -9.50 24.65
CA ASN A 204 4.39 -8.63 23.93
C ASN A 204 4.48 -9.13 22.50
N ASP A 205 3.64 -8.62 21.62
CA ASP A 205 3.52 -9.07 20.23
C ASP A 205 4.91 -9.22 19.56
N ALA A 206 5.06 -10.29 18.78
CA ALA A 206 6.30 -10.60 18.09
C ALA A 206 6.67 -9.49 17.11
N THR A 207 7.92 -9.08 17.15
CA THR A 207 8.50 -7.97 16.39
C THR A 207 9.64 -8.46 15.49
N GLY A 208 10.18 -7.57 14.66
CA GLY A 208 11.29 -7.90 13.77
C GLY A 208 10.87 -8.50 12.43
N GLN A 209 11.83 -8.70 11.54
CA GLN A 209 11.57 -8.89 10.11
C GLN A 209 11.66 -10.37 9.70
N VAL A 210 10.67 -10.81 8.92
CA VAL A 210 10.77 -12.02 8.10
C VAL A 210 11.34 -11.65 6.73
N VAL A 211 12.37 -12.37 6.28
CA VAL A 211 13.06 -12.07 5.02
C VAL A 211 12.91 -13.24 4.06
N ILE A 212 12.57 -12.97 2.80
CA ILE A 212 12.70 -13.96 1.74
C ILE A 212 14.15 -13.92 1.25
N ASN A 213 14.81 -15.08 1.22
CA ASN A 213 16.26 -15.22 0.98
C ASN A 213 16.75 -14.84 -0.43
N SER A 214 15.97 -14.10 -1.21
CA SER A 214 16.28 -13.71 -2.59
C SER A 214 15.57 -12.42 -2.93
N THR A 215 16.19 -11.55 -3.71
CA THR A 215 15.62 -10.27 -4.18
C THR A 215 15.22 -10.30 -5.66
N GLU A 216 15.80 -11.23 -6.43
CA GLU A 216 15.42 -11.49 -7.82
C GLU A 216 14.72 -12.84 -7.91
N LEU A 217 13.44 -12.83 -8.28
CA LEU A 217 12.61 -14.03 -8.28
C LEU A 217 12.38 -14.51 -9.72
N LYS A 218 12.47 -15.82 -9.95
CA LYS A 218 12.23 -16.45 -11.26
C LYS A 218 11.36 -17.68 -11.11
N THR A 219 10.49 -17.96 -12.08
CA THR A 219 9.70 -19.19 -12.08
C THR A 219 10.60 -20.44 -12.01
N GLY A 220 10.18 -21.43 -11.23
CA GLY A 220 10.95 -22.64 -10.93
C GLY A 220 12.02 -22.49 -9.84
N MET A 221 12.30 -21.29 -9.35
CA MET A 221 13.23 -21.06 -8.23
C MET A 221 12.57 -21.38 -6.89
N ALA A 222 13.32 -22.01 -5.98
CA ALA A 222 12.91 -22.19 -4.59
C ALA A 222 13.34 -20.99 -3.74
N VAL A 223 12.39 -20.37 -3.06
CA VAL A 223 12.59 -19.29 -2.08
C VAL A 223 12.29 -19.79 -0.68
N THR A 224 13.00 -19.28 0.32
CA THR A 224 12.87 -19.71 1.73
C THR A 224 12.64 -18.50 2.62
N ALA A 225 11.73 -18.67 3.58
CA ALA A 225 11.44 -17.69 4.61
C ALA A 225 12.50 -17.78 5.73
N ASP A 226 13.24 -16.70 5.95
CA ASP A 226 14.14 -16.53 7.08
C ASP A 226 13.44 -15.75 8.19
N HIS A 227 13.17 -16.43 9.28
CA HIS A 227 12.54 -15.87 10.49
C HIS A 227 13.52 -15.62 11.63
N SER A 228 14.83 -15.69 11.39
CA SER A 228 15.85 -15.47 12.42
C SER A 228 15.82 -14.05 12.99
N GLY A 229 15.28 -13.09 12.22
CA GLY A 229 15.06 -11.70 12.62
C GLY A 229 13.87 -11.46 13.55
N ILE A 230 13.00 -12.47 13.80
CA ILE A 230 11.87 -12.30 14.71
C ILE A 230 12.38 -12.20 16.16
N THR A 231 11.93 -11.19 16.88
CA THR A 231 12.20 -10.94 18.29
C THR A 231 10.90 -10.85 19.08
N ASP A 232 10.91 -11.36 20.29
CA ASP A 232 9.70 -11.54 21.08
C ASP A 232 10.11 -11.46 22.56
N ALA A 233 9.42 -10.65 23.36
CA ALA A 233 9.95 -10.22 24.66
C ALA A 233 9.69 -11.23 25.80
N ASP A 234 8.61 -12.00 25.71
CA ASP A 234 8.32 -13.22 26.48
C ASP A 234 8.89 -14.48 25.82
N GLY A 235 9.15 -14.41 24.52
CA GLY A 235 10.09 -15.26 23.81
C GLY A 235 9.40 -16.24 22.87
N LYS A 236 10.01 -16.43 21.70
CA LYS A 236 9.49 -17.32 20.66
C LYS A 236 9.90 -18.79 20.84
N PRO A 237 9.19 -19.74 20.18
CA PRO A 237 9.61 -21.13 20.11
C PRO A 237 11.02 -21.29 19.56
N THR A 238 11.77 -22.23 20.14
CA THR A 238 13.10 -22.61 19.62
C THR A 238 13.04 -23.76 18.60
N ASP A 239 11.93 -24.50 18.58
CA ASP A 239 11.71 -25.58 17.62
C ASP A 239 11.15 -25.01 16.31
N ALA A 240 11.85 -25.24 15.20
CA ALA A 240 11.43 -24.78 13.88
C ALA A 240 10.05 -25.34 13.47
N SER A 241 9.64 -26.50 14.00
CA SER A 241 8.34 -27.10 13.71
C SER A 241 7.15 -26.41 14.38
N ALA A 242 7.40 -25.51 15.34
CA ALA A 242 6.37 -24.70 15.97
C ALA A 242 5.88 -23.53 15.10
N PHE A 243 6.59 -23.22 14.01
CA PHE A 243 6.24 -22.16 13.08
C PHE A 243 5.41 -22.71 11.92
N SER A 244 4.28 -22.05 11.66
CA SER A 244 3.43 -22.30 10.49
C SER A 244 3.69 -21.24 9.43
N TYR A 245 3.64 -21.63 8.16
CA TYR A 245 3.91 -20.74 7.03
C TYR A 245 2.70 -20.68 6.12
N GLN A 246 2.54 -19.54 5.45
CA GLN A 246 1.61 -19.39 4.35
C GLN A 246 2.21 -18.41 3.34
N TRP A 247 2.52 -18.89 2.14
CA TRP A 247 2.99 -18.04 1.04
C TRP A 247 1.82 -17.33 0.37
N ILE A 248 2.05 -16.08 0.01
CA ILE A 248 1.04 -15.16 -0.49
C ILE A 248 1.59 -14.53 -1.77
N ARG A 249 0.74 -14.50 -2.78
CA ARG A 249 0.95 -13.80 -4.03
C ARG A 249 0.25 -12.45 -3.96
N THR A 250 1.01 -11.39 -4.13
CA THR A 250 0.53 -10.01 -4.13
C THR A 250 0.51 -9.50 -5.56
N ASP A 251 -0.67 -9.09 -6.00
CA ASP A 251 -0.80 -8.32 -7.23
C ASP A 251 -0.57 -6.85 -6.91
N PHE A 252 0.68 -6.37 -7.07
CA PHE A 252 1.07 -5.02 -6.66
C PHE A 252 0.24 -3.93 -7.33
N PHE A 253 -0.27 -4.18 -8.54
CA PHE A 253 -1.06 -3.19 -9.27
C PHE A 253 -2.52 -3.12 -8.84
N TRP A 254 -3.03 -4.22 -8.29
CA TRP A 254 -4.39 -4.31 -7.76
C TRP A 254 -4.43 -4.36 -6.23
N PHE A 255 -3.26 -4.28 -5.61
CA PHE A 255 -3.06 -4.37 -4.17
C PHE A 255 -3.76 -5.56 -3.52
N TYR A 256 -3.85 -6.67 -4.25
CA TYR A 256 -4.63 -7.83 -3.85
C TYR A 256 -3.72 -8.98 -3.44
N ASP A 257 -3.86 -9.43 -2.20
CA ASP A 257 -3.17 -10.59 -1.67
C ASP A 257 -4.00 -11.86 -1.87
N THR A 258 -3.41 -12.87 -2.48
CA THR A 258 -4.01 -14.21 -2.65
C THR A 258 -3.11 -15.23 -1.97
N GLU A 259 -3.65 -16.06 -1.08
CA GLU A 259 -2.85 -17.13 -0.47
C GLU A 259 -2.66 -18.20 -1.52
N ILE A 260 -1.44 -18.69 -1.64
CA ILE A 260 -1.12 -19.75 -2.59
C ILE A 260 -1.55 -21.08 -1.95
N PRO A 261 -2.57 -21.77 -2.49
CA PRO A 261 -3.11 -22.96 -1.84
C PRO A 261 -2.05 -24.04 -1.64
N GLY A 262 -1.93 -24.55 -0.42
CA GLY A 262 -0.97 -25.61 -0.06
C GLY A 262 0.48 -25.15 0.12
N ALA A 263 0.82 -23.89 -0.19
CA ALA A 263 2.14 -23.34 0.04
C ALA A 263 2.36 -22.98 1.52
N THR A 264 2.52 -24.01 2.35
CA THR A 264 2.57 -23.92 3.82
C THR A 264 3.90 -24.39 4.43
N ALA A 265 4.89 -24.64 3.58
CA ALA A 265 6.24 -25.04 3.98
C ALA A 265 7.15 -23.80 4.16
N PRO A 266 8.27 -23.92 4.90
CA PRO A 266 9.25 -22.84 5.03
C PRO A 266 9.91 -22.44 3.70
N THR A 267 9.83 -23.31 2.69
CA THR A 267 10.34 -23.10 1.34
C THR A 267 9.18 -23.23 0.34
N TYR A 268 9.15 -22.36 -0.66
CA TYR A 268 8.20 -22.39 -1.77
C TYR A 268 8.92 -22.33 -3.10
N THR A 269 8.49 -23.17 -4.06
CA THR A 269 8.98 -23.11 -5.44
C THR A 269 8.02 -22.26 -6.25
N LEU A 270 8.53 -21.16 -6.81
CA LEU A 270 7.77 -20.22 -7.62
C LEU A 270 7.19 -20.93 -8.86
N GLN A 271 5.89 -20.75 -9.08
CA GLN A 271 5.11 -21.37 -10.16
C GLN A 271 4.87 -20.38 -11.30
N GLU A 272 4.37 -20.86 -12.44
CA GLU A 272 4.02 -19.99 -13.58
C GLU A 272 2.89 -18.99 -13.23
N ASP A 273 1.97 -19.35 -12.34
CA ASP A 273 0.91 -18.44 -11.87
C ASP A 273 1.44 -17.27 -11.02
N ASP A 274 2.70 -17.34 -10.57
CA ASP A 274 3.36 -16.26 -9.83
C ASP A 274 3.97 -15.22 -10.77
N GLU A 275 4.05 -15.48 -12.09
CA GLU A 275 4.66 -14.55 -13.06
C GLU A 275 4.06 -13.15 -12.98
N GLU A 276 4.92 -12.14 -12.96
CA GLU A 276 4.55 -10.71 -12.88
C GLU A 276 3.93 -10.30 -11.54
N LYS A 277 3.89 -11.20 -10.55
CA LYS A 277 3.37 -10.96 -9.21
C LYS A 277 4.52 -10.80 -8.22
N TRP A 278 4.19 -10.29 -7.04
CA TRP A 278 5.10 -10.19 -5.91
C TRP A 278 4.77 -11.29 -4.92
N ILE A 279 5.77 -11.69 -4.14
CA ILE A 279 5.65 -12.80 -3.20
C ILE A 279 5.97 -12.30 -1.81
N LYS A 280 5.11 -12.64 -0.85
CA LYS A 280 5.39 -12.51 0.59
C LYS A 280 5.05 -13.80 1.32
N VAL A 281 5.46 -13.89 2.57
CA VAL A 281 5.17 -15.04 3.42
C VAL A 281 4.66 -14.58 4.78
N ARG A 282 3.59 -15.20 5.25
CA ARG A 282 3.08 -15.09 6.62
C ARG A 282 3.61 -16.24 7.46
N ILE A 283 4.09 -15.92 8.65
CA ILE A 283 4.50 -16.86 9.67
C ILE A 283 3.60 -16.70 10.88
N SER A 284 3.15 -17.81 11.45
CA SER A 284 2.36 -17.82 12.69
C SER A 284 2.92 -18.83 13.68
N PHE A 285 2.91 -18.50 14.96
CA PHE A 285 3.40 -19.38 16.04
C PHE A 285 2.71 -19.07 17.37
N THR A 286 2.94 -19.89 18.38
CA THR A 286 2.56 -19.58 19.77
C THR A 286 3.84 -19.26 20.54
N ASP A 287 3.89 -18.12 21.22
CA ASP A 287 5.05 -17.73 22.04
C ASP A 287 5.20 -18.62 23.30
N ASN A 288 6.18 -18.30 24.14
CA ASN A 288 6.41 -19.02 25.39
C ASN A 288 5.42 -18.64 26.51
N ALA A 289 4.66 -17.56 26.35
CA ALA A 289 3.59 -17.14 27.25
C ALA A 289 2.22 -17.77 26.90
N GLY A 290 2.11 -18.43 25.74
CA GLY A 290 0.91 -19.07 25.23
C GLY A 290 0.06 -18.19 24.30
N ASN A 291 0.56 -17.03 23.87
CA ASN A 291 -0.13 -16.13 22.95
C ASN A 291 0.14 -16.51 21.49
N GLN A 292 -0.82 -16.23 20.61
CA GLN A 292 -0.71 -16.53 19.19
C GLN A 292 -0.15 -15.32 18.45
N GLU A 293 0.99 -15.53 17.80
CA GLU A 293 1.76 -14.49 17.11
C GLU A 293 1.71 -14.67 15.60
N VAL A 294 1.73 -13.55 14.87
CA VAL A 294 1.72 -13.50 13.40
C VAL A 294 2.70 -12.43 12.92
N VAL A 295 3.60 -12.79 12.01
CA VAL A 295 4.55 -11.85 11.38
C VAL A 295 4.60 -12.15 9.89
N GLU A 296 4.65 -11.13 9.02
CA GLU A 296 4.85 -11.32 7.57
C GLU A 296 6.18 -10.71 7.09
N SER A 297 6.63 -11.18 5.91
CA SER A 297 7.71 -10.52 5.19
C SER A 297 7.20 -9.34 4.37
N PHE A 298 8.10 -8.42 4.02
CA PHE A 298 7.87 -7.54 2.87
C PHE A 298 7.69 -8.35 1.59
N GLU A 299 6.95 -7.79 0.64
CA GLU A 299 6.83 -8.35 -0.69
C GLU A 299 8.13 -8.24 -1.48
N VAL A 300 8.51 -9.33 -2.16
CA VAL A 300 9.66 -9.39 -3.06
C VAL A 300 9.17 -9.72 -4.45
N GLY A 301 9.64 -8.99 -5.45
CA GLY A 301 9.29 -9.23 -6.84
C GLY A 301 9.54 -8.04 -7.76
N PRO A 302 8.99 -8.07 -8.99
CA PRO A 302 8.10 -9.13 -9.50
C PRO A 302 8.83 -10.45 -9.76
N VAL A 303 8.10 -11.56 -9.79
CA VAL A 303 8.62 -12.85 -10.29
C VAL A 303 8.78 -12.75 -11.80
N TYR A 304 10.03 -12.87 -12.24
CA TYR A 304 10.38 -12.87 -13.65
C TYR A 304 10.08 -14.22 -14.29
N THR A 305 9.62 -14.15 -15.53
CA THR A 305 9.36 -15.33 -16.35
C THR A 305 10.70 -15.88 -16.85
N ASN A 306 10.84 -17.21 -16.94
CA ASN A 306 11.95 -17.84 -17.66
C ASN A 306 11.62 -17.99 -19.15
N LYS A 307 11.05 -16.94 -19.76
CA LYS A 307 10.61 -16.94 -21.16
C LYS A 307 11.58 -16.14 -22.02
N SER A 308 11.68 -16.54 -23.27
CA SER A 308 12.45 -15.88 -24.33
C SER A 308 11.54 -14.94 -25.12
N ASP A 309 12.16 -13.98 -25.80
CA ASP A 309 11.45 -13.04 -26.66
C ASP A 309 10.54 -13.76 -27.66
N GLY A 310 9.30 -13.28 -27.79
CA GLY A 310 8.33 -13.85 -28.71
C GLY A 310 7.66 -15.15 -28.25
N ASN A 311 7.92 -15.63 -27.03
CA ASN A 311 7.08 -16.69 -26.46
C ASN A 311 5.63 -16.25 -26.39
N LEU A 312 4.71 -17.17 -26.64
CA LEU A 312 3.27 -16.92 -26.67
C LEU A 312 2.58 -17.64 -25.50
N ARG A 313 1.51 -17.02 -24.97
CA ARG A 313 0.54 -17.69 -24.08
C ARG A 313 -0.88 -17.26 -24.42
N LEU A 314 -1.84 -18.12 -24.07
CA LEU A 314 -3.26 -17.79 -24.13
C LEU A 314 -3.78 -17.52 -22.72
N VAL A 315 -4.42 -16.37 -22.55
CA VAL A 315 -5.09 -16.00 -21.30
C VAL A 315 -6.58 -16.23 -21.46
N SER A 316 -7.18 -16.94 -20.51
CA SER A 316 -8.61 -17.24 -20.52
C SER A 316 -9.44 -15.98 -20.46
N LEU A 317 -10.48 -15.92 -21.30
CA LEU A 317 -11.43 -14.82 -21.27
C LEU A 317 -12.41 -14.98 -20.08
N PRO A 318 -12.88 -13.89 -19.45
CA PRO A 318 -13.85 -13.96 -18.37
C PRO A 318 -15.09 -14.78 -18.77
N GLY A 319 -15.45 -15.78 -17.96
CA GLY A 319 -16.58 -16.69 -18.23
C GLY A 319 -16.27 -17.93 -19.07
N ALA A 320 -15.02 -18.13 -19.51
CA ALA A 320 -14.60 -19.37 -20.18
C ALA A 320 -14.48 -20.54 -19.18
N SER A 321 -14.94 -21.73 -19.58
CA SER A 321 -14.70 -22.96 -18.81
C SER A 321 -13.23 -23.41 -18.90
N ALA A 322 -12.73 -24.11 -17.88
CA ALA A 322 -11.35 -24.63 -17.86
C ALA A 322 -11.00 -25.59 -19.03
N ALA A 323 -12.00 -26.14 -19.73
CA ALA A 323 -11.82 -26.97 -20.92
C ALA A 323 -11.82 -26.16 -22.23
N GLN A 324 -12.37 -24.93 -22.22
CA GLN A 324 -12.28 -23.98 -23.33
C GLN A 324 -10.98 -23.18 -23.27
N SER A 325 -10.42 -22.96 -22.08
CA SER A 325 -9.26 -22.09 -21.87
C SER A 325 -7.91 -22.60 -22.35
N SER A 326 -7.73 -23.92 -22.57
CA SER A 326 -6.40 -24.43 -22.89
C SER A 326 -5.95 -24.09 -24.31
N ALA A 327 -6.89 -24.01 -25.27
CA ALA A 327 -6.60 -23.80 -26.69
C ALA A 327 -7.32 -22.56 -27.27
N GLU A 328 -7.93 -21.73 -26.43
CA GLU A 328 -8.63 -20.52 -26.83
C GLU A 328 -8.41 -19.42 -25.81
N GLY A 329 -8.14 -18.19 -26.27
CA GLY A 329 -8.02 -17.04 -25.38
C GLY A 329 -7.40 -15.81 -26.02
N LEU A 330 -7.25 -14.77 -25.20
CA LEU A 330 -6.47 -13.59 -25.54
C LEU A 330 -5.01 -13.99 -25.74
N LEU A 331 -4.41 -13.53 -26.84
CA LEU A 331 -3.02 -13.79 -27.14
C LEU A 331 -2.13 -12.79 -26.41
N GLN A 332 -1.16 -13.30 -25.67
CA GLN A 332 -0.05 -12.50 -25.17
C GLN A 332 1.27 -12.98 -25.73
N ILE A 333 2.16 -12.03 -25.98
CA ILE A 333 3.52 -12.25 -26.44
C ILE A 333 4.51 -11.69 -25.42
N PHE A 334 5.58 -12.43 -25.13
CA PHE A 334 6.58 -12.02 -24.15
C PHE A 334 7.61 -11.08 -24.78
N ASP A 335 7.77 -9.91 -24.19
CA ASP A 335 8.80 -8.93 -24.55
C ASP A 335 9.99 -9.03 -23.59
N ASP A 336 11.11 -9.52 -24.09
CA ASP A 336 12.30 -9.76 -23.26
C ASP A 336 12.96 -8.47 -22.74
N THR A 337 12.66 -7.33 -23.36
CA THR A 337 13.24 -6.03 -23.04
C THR A 337 12.53 -5.43 -21.82
N SER A 338 11.19 -5.48 -21.79
CA SER A 338 10.42 -5.06 -20.61
C SER A 338 10.21 -6.15 -19.57
N LYS A 339 10.58 -7.40 -19.88
CA LYS A 339 10.34 -8.59 -19.05
C LYS A 339 8.87 -8.78 -18.66
N ARG A 340 7.98 -8.49 -19.61
CA ARG A 340 6.52 -8.53 -19.41
C ARG A 340 5.82 -9.17 -20.59
N TRP A 341 4.67 -9.75 -20.30
CA TRP A 341 3.69 -10.12 -21.30
C TRP A 341 3.01 -8.88 -21.86
N ARG A 342 2.80 -8.88 -23.18
CA ARG A 342 2.24 -7.78 -23.96
C ARG A 342 1.08 -8.28 -24.81
N GLY A 343 0.17 -7.37 -25.15
CA GLY A 343 -0.90 -7.66 -26.10
C GLY A 343 -0.41 -7.70 -27.54
N VAL A 344 -1.18 -8.36 -28.40
CA VAL A 344 -1.09 -8.25 -29.86
C VAL A 344 -2.37 -7.55 -30.32
N CYS A 345 -2.25 -6.55 -31.19
CA CYS A 345 -3.40 -5.83 -31.70
C CYS A 345 -4.14 -6.67 -32.75
N ASP A 346 -5.46 -6.53 -32.81
CA ASP A 346 -6.30 -7.25 -33.77
C ASP A 346 -6.46 -6.52 -35.12
N ASP A 347 -5.84 -5.36 -35.31
CA ASP A 347 -5.78 -4.70 -36.60
C ASP A 347 -5.03 -5.57 -37.62
N SER A 348 -5.70 -5.79 -38.76
CA SER A 348 -5.33 -6.77 -39.80
C SER A 348 -5.24 -8.24 -39.36
N TRP A 349 -5.58 -8.57 -38.10
CA TRP A 349 -5.49 -9.93 -37.55
C TRP A 349 -6.42 -10.90 -38.26
N ASP A 350 -5.83 -11.84 -38.99
CA ASP A 350 -6.53 -12.79 -39.83
C ASP A 350 -6.18 -14.26 -39.50
N ARG A 351 -6.78 -15.16 -40.29
CA ARG A 351 -6.62 -16.60 -40.09
C ARG A 351 -5.17 -17.08 -40.21
N LYS A 352 -4.35 -16.47 -41.08
CA LYS A 352 -2.95 -16.87 -41.25
C LYS A 352 -2.13 -16.52 -40.02
N ASP A 353 -2.40 -15.37 -39.40
CA ASP A 353 -1.75 -14.98 -38.15
C ASP A 353 -2.12 -15.96 -37.02
N ALA A 354 -3.41 -16.34 -36.98
CA ALA A 354 -3.89 -17.35 -36.05
C ALA A 354 -3.26 -18.73 -36.31
N ASP A 355 -3.10 -19.15 -37.57
CA ASP A 355 -2.47 -20.43 -37.93
C ASP A 355 -0.98 -20.46 -37.52
N VAL A 356 -0.23 -19.37 -37.72
CA VAL A 356 1.16 -19.23 -37.24
C VAL A 356 1.20 -19.28 -35.71
N THR A 357 0.34 -18.52 -35.04
CA THR A 357 0.22 -18.46 -33.58
C THR A 357 -0.06 -19.83 -32.97
N CYS A 358 -1.09 -20.52 -33.45
CA CYS A 358 -1.46 -21.85 -32.96
C CYS A 358 -0.35 -22.87 -33.20
N ARG A 359 0.31 -22.83 -34.36
CA ARG A 359 1.46 -23.70 -34.64
C ARG A 359 2.65 -23.40 -33.72
N GLN A 360 2.95 -22.14 -33.45
CA GLN A 360 4.00 -21.73 -32.52
C GLN A 360 3.70 -22.20 -31.09
N LEU A 361 2.43 -22.19 -30.68
CA LEU A 361 1.96 -22.75 -29.42
C LEU A 361 1.95 -24.29 -29.38
N GLY A 362 2.28 -24.96 -30.49
CA GLY A 362 2.36 -26.41 -30.59
C GLY A 362 1.07 -27.12 -31.02
N TYR A 363 0.02 -26.37 -31.39
CA TYR A 363 -1.21 -26.94 -31.90
C TYR A 363 -1.07 -27.34 -33.37
N THR A 364 -1.58 -28.53 -33.70
CA THR A 364 -1.71 -29.02 -35.06
C THR A 364 -3.18 -29.01 -35.43
N GLY A 365 -3.62 -28.12 -36.30
CA GLY A 365 -5.03 -28.01 -36.64
C GLY A 365 -5.39 -26.66 -37.24
N SER A 366 -6.66 -26.48 -37.59
CA SER A 366 -7.17 -25.18 -38.00
C SER A 366 -7.14 -24.19 -36.83
N ALA A 367 -6.72 -22.96 -37.09
CA ALA A 367 -6.95 -21.85 -36.20
C ALA A 367 -8.16 -21.00 -36.62
N GLU A 368 -8.73 -20.30 -35.65
CA GLU A 368 -9.66 -19.21 -35.84
C GLU A 368 -9.07 -17.97 -35.16
N ALA A 369 -9.08 -16.86 -35.89
CA ALA A 369 -8.65 -15.56 -35.42
C ALA A 369 -9.77 -14.94 -34.58
N LEU A 370 -9.45 -14.49 -33.38
CA LEU A 370 -10.37 -13.77 -32.51
C LEU A 370 -9.96 -12.29 -32.50
N THR A 371 -10.96 -11.43 -32.67
CA THR A 371 -10.82 -9.97 -32.71
C THR A 371 -11.83 -9.33 -31.76
N GLY A 372 -11.64 -8.06 -31.43
CA GLY A 372 -12.49 -7.29 -30.53
C GLY A 372 -12.42 -7.77 -29.09
N ILE A 373 -11.35 -8.47 -28.70
CA ILE A 373 -11.21 -8.91 -27.32
C ILE A 373 -10.92 -7.68 -26.46
N VAL A 374 -11.71 -7.55 -25.40
CA VAL A 374 -11.56 -6.48 -24.45
C VAL A 374 -10.79 -6.98 -23.24
N TRP A 375 -9.75 -6.26 -22.86
CA TRP A 375 -9.01 -6.52 -21.63
C TRP A 375 -9.13 -5.34 -20.68
N PHE A 376 -9.75 -5.59 -19.53
CA PHE A 376 -9.88 -4.62 -18.45
C PHE A 376 -8.81 -4.78 -17.36
N GLY A 377 -7.79 -5.62 -17.59
CA GLY A 377 -6.71 -5.79 -16.61
C GLY A 377 -5.84 -4.53 -16.51
N TYR A 378 -5.35 -4.24 -15.30
CA TYR A 378 -4.53 -3.09 -14.95
C TYR A 378 -3.15 -3.57 -14.47
N PRO A 379 -2.06 -2.90 -14.88
CA PRO A 379 -2.04 -1.85 -15.90
C PRO A 379 -2.51 -2.43 -17.24
N PRO A 380 -3.07 -1.59 -18.15
CA PRO A 380 -3.45 -2.03 -19.48
C PRO A 380 -2.29 -2.76 -20.13
N LEU A 381 -2.57 -3.89 -20.78
CA LEU A 381 -1.54 -4.60 -21.54
C LEU A 381 -1.12 -3.69 -22.69
N LEU A 382 0.11 -3.16 -22.63
CA LEU A 382 0.70 -2.47 -23.76
C LEU A 382 0.83 -3.44 -24.93
N PHE A 383 0.59 -2.95 -26.14
CA PHE A 383 0.69 -3.77 -27.34
C PHE A 383 2.14 -3.87 -27.79
N MET A 384 2.57 -5.08 -28.14
CA MET A 384 3.91 -5.33 -28.68
C MET A 384 3.90 -5.35 -30.20
N LEU A 385 2.84 -5.90 -30.80
CA LEU A 385 2.69 -6.05 -32.24
C LEU A 385 1.35 -5.44 -32.67
N ASP A 386 1.37 -4.90 -33.88
CA ASP A 386 0.24 -4.29 -34.56
C ASP A 386 0.40 -4.47 -36.08
N GLU A 387 -0.72 -4.47 -36.81
CA GLU A 387 -0.81 -4.72 -38.25
C GLU A 387 -0.07 -6.02 -38.64
N VAL A 388 -0.28 -7.08 -37.85
CA VAL A 388 0.36 -8.38 -38.11
C VAL A 388 -0.23 -8.95 -39.39
N ASN A 389 0.64 -9.33 -40.33
CA ASN A 389 0.25 -9.81 -41.65
C ASN A 389 1.15 -10.97 -42.09
N CYS A 390 0.91 -12.15 -41.51
CA CYS A 390 1.63 -13.36 -41.83
C CYS A 390 1.30 -13.89 -43.24
N GLY A 391 2.31 -14.44 -43.91
CA GLY A 391 2.15 -15.26 -45.11
C GLY A 391 1.57 -16.64 -44.83
N GLY A 392 1.67 -17.12 -43.58
CA GLY A 392 1.15 -18.40 -43.07
C GLY A 392 2.23 -19.49 -42.91
N THR A 393 3.48 -19.21 -43.28
CA THR A 393 4.60 -20.17 -43.26
C THR A 393 5.66 -19.86 -42.20
N GLU A 394 5.56 -18.71 -41.56
CA GLU A 394 6.47 -18.20 -40.53
C GLU A 394 6.55 -19.13 -39.33
N ASN A 395 7.72 -19.35 -38.75
CA ASN A 395 7.82 -20.25 -37.59
C ASN A 395 7.34 -19.59 -36.31
N THR A 396 7.47 -18.27 -36.24
CA THR A 396 7.08 -17.46 -35.08
C THR A 396 6.33 -16.21 -35.52
N LEU A 397 5.48 -15.68 -34.65
CA LEU A 397 4.70 -14.48 -34.91
C LEU A 397 5.60 -13.23 -35.15
N LEU A 398 6.79 -13.20 -34.55
CA LEU A 398 7.78 -12.14 -34.75
C LEU A 398 8.43 -12.15 -36.14
N GLU A 399 8.29 -13.22 -36.93
CA GLU A 399 8.78 -13.27 -38.31
C GLU A 399 7.80 -12.68 -39.32
N CYS A 400 6.53 -12.49 -38.92
CA CYS A 400 5.52 -11.91 -39.78
C CYS A 400 5.76 -10.42 -40.00
N GLU A 401 5.26 -9.89 -41.12
CA GLU A 401 5.23 -8.44 -41.32
C GLU A 401 4.34 -7.80 -40.25
N HIS A 402 4.80 -6.68 -39.68
CA HIS A 402 4.11 -5.95 -38.62
C HIS A 402 4.59 -4.48 -38.59
N ALA A 403 3.84 -3.57 -37.99
CA ALA A 403 4.15 -2.13 -37.93
C ALA A 403 5.47 -1.78 -37.22
N GLY A 404 5.97 -2.69 -36.39
CA GLY A 404 7.19 -2.55 -35.60
C GLY A 404 6.91 -2.77 -34.12
N ARG A 405 7.93 -3.21 -33.37
CA ARG A 405 7.75 -3.55 -31.94
C ARG A 405 7.35 -2.31 -31.14
N GLY A 406 6.22 -2.41 -30.44
CA GLY A 406 5.66 -1.33 -29.61
C GLY A 406 5.14 -0.13 -30.39
N VAL A 407 5.06 -0.23 -31.72
CA VAL A 407 4.43 0.77 -32.60
C VAL A 407 3.01 0.32 -32.84
N HIS A 408 2.05 1.01 -32.23
CA HIS A 408 0.63 0.72 -32.36
C HIS A 408 -0.22 1.96 -32.10
N ASP A 409 -1.44 2.03 -32.63
CA ASP A 409 -2.47 3.00 -32.22
C ASP A 409 -3.69 2.36 -31.53
N CYS A 410 -3.58 1.06 -31.23
CA CYS A 410 -4.62 0.26 -30.60
C CYS A 410 -4.95 0.62 -29.14
N THR A 411 -6.20 0.37 -28.78
CA THR A 411 -6.85 0.63 -27.50
C THR A 411 -7.21 -0.67 -26.78
N SER A 412 -7.75 -0.58 -25.56
CA SER A 412 -8.06 -1.77 -24.73
C SER A 412 -9.16 -2.71 -25.27
N TRP A 413 -9.72 -2.40 -26.44
CA TRP A 413 -10.81 -3.14 -27.10
C TRP A 413 -10.33 -3.93 -28.32
N GLU A 414 -9.05 -3.81 -28.64
CA GLU A 414 -8.44 -4.26 -29.90
C GLU A 414 -7.40 -5.35 -29.65
N TYR A 415 -7.65 -6.24 -28.67
CA TYR A 415 -6.76 -7.38 -28.44
C TYR A 415 -7.08 -8.53 -29.40
N ALA A 416 -6.02 -9.07 -29.99
CA ALA A 416 -6.06 -10.30 -30.75
C ALA A 416 -6.12 -11.52 -29.83
N GLY A 417 -6.74 -12.58 -30.33
CA GLY A 417 -6.72 -13.90 -29.73
C GLY A 417 -6.81 -14.98 -30.79
N VAL A 418 -6.79 -16.22 -30.33
CA VAL A 418 -6.96 -17.39 -31.20
C VAL A 418 -7.82 -18.43 -30.54
N LYS A 419 -8.46 -19.24 -31.38
CA LYS A 419 -8.97 -20.55 -31.03
C LYS A 419 -8.25 -21.60 -31.88
N CYS A 420 -7.45 -22.43 -31.23
CA CYS A 420 -6.68 -23.50 -31.86
C CYS A 420 -7.44 -24.83 -31.79
N ALA A 421 -7.50 -25.55 -32.91
CA ALA A 421 -8.00 -26.93 -32.89
C ALA A 421 -6.96 -27.88 -32.29
N THR A 422 -7.36 -28.63 -31.27
CA THR A 422 -6.62 -29.80 -30.78
C THR A 422 -6.93 -30.98 -31.70
N SER A 423 -6.18 -31.20 -32.77
CA SER A 423 -6.27 -32.51 -33.42
C SER A 423 -5.58 -33.55 -32.52
N GLY A 424 -6.36 -34.57 -32.14
CA GLY A 424 -5.96 -35.57 -31.16
C GLY A 424 -4.75 -36.39 -31.58
N ASN A 425 -3.96 -36.75 -30.58
CA ASN A 425 -3.25 -38.02 -30.54
C ASN A 425 -3.74 -38.80 -29.32
#